data_AF-A0A8E6BBV7-F1
#
_entry.id   AF-A0A8E6BBV7-F1
#
_cell.length_a   1.000
_cell.length_b   1.000
_cell.length_c   1.000
_cell.angle_alpha   90.00
_cell.angle_beta   90.00
_cell.angle_gamma   90.00
#
_symmetry.space_group_name_H-M   'P 1'
#
loop_
_entity.id
_entity.type
_entity.pdbx_description
1 polymer ?
#
loop_
_entity_poly.entity_id
_entity_poly.type
_entity_poly.pdbx_seq_one_letter_code
_entity_poly.pdbx_strand_id
1 'polypeptide(L)'
;MKRIRSWWRPEGISENRTHKTRNKLHVESLESRELPAINIVFDYRYDTSNFFNTAAKRADLQAAADAIGSKLGDQLSAISPSGTNTWSASFFNPATGDSTQLANLSVLANTLVIFVGARNLNSSELGLGGSGGYSASGTQSWFDTIAARGQANATGPNATDYGPWGGSISFESNPGGGGWYFNNSGVPIQSNQYDFFSVASHELGHILGLGLSQSWSNKVSGGDFVGTAASAVYGGHVPLNSDLAHWAPGVTSDGVQALMDPVISAGVQTHFTLLDQAALEDIGWQITPSSGSGGGTSSNPPTKKMFAVSGGPGSDARVSVYNTDGSLRFVLTVFQNYQGGVRIATGDVNGDGYDDLIVAAGPGAGPHVEVFDGQTGALIRSFYAYAPSFVGGISIAAGDINGDGKADIITGTLGGSDPHVEVFDGATNAVIRSFDAFLPTFTGGINVAAADVNGDGRADVIASVYSNGPPHVVVFDGVTNNLLQSFYAYDQGFLGGVYVAAADVNGDGRADIITGAGSGPAQHVKVFSGSDGSTVASFLAGGLNTSSGVRVAAEDLDGDGKAEVITATGPSGNPIVRVFKGSTITSGNPQLLYSFSSFDNNYTNGIFVS
;
A
#
# COMPACT_ATOMS: atom_id res chain seq x y z
N MET A 1 11.50 22.94 -70.44
CA MET A 1 11.47 24.41 -70.56
C MET A 1 11.87 25.02 -69.21
N LYS A 2 12.75 26.06 -69.21
CA LYS A 2 13.09 27.04 -68.14
C LYS A 2 14.14 26.70 -67.02
N ARG A 3 15.41 26.91 -67.43
CA ARG A 3 16.56 27.70 -66.89
C ARG A 3 17.15 27.59 -65.45
N ILE A 4 18.41 27.09 -65.48
CA ILE A 4 19.72 27.52 -64.90
C ILE A 4 19.92 27.50 -63.37
N ARG A 5 20.82 26.61 -62.91
CA ARG A 5 21.99 26.89 -62.04
C ARG A 5 22.93 25.67 -62.01
N SER A 6 24.20 25.94 -61.74
CA SER A 6 25.40 25.12 -61.99
C SER A 6 26.38 25.32 -60.83
N TRP A 7 27.39 24.54 -60.46
CA TRP A 7 28.18 23.39 -60.95
C TRP A 7 28.66 22.64 -59.68
N TRP A 8 28.61 21.30 -59.60
CA TRP A 8 29.67 20.30 -59.84
C TRP A 8 31.01 20.43 -59.07
N ARG A 9 31.44 19.29 -58.48
CA ARG A 9 32.62 19.03 -57.63
C ARG A 9 33.93 18.94 -58.45
N PRO A 10 35.10 18.81 -57.80
CA PRO A 10 35.71 17.47 -57.73
C PRO A 10 36.43 17.15 -56.40
N GLU A 11 36.85 15.89 -56.32
CA GLU A 11 37.45 15.14 -55.21
C GLU A 11 38.86 15.60 -54.80
N GLY A 12 39.20 15.27 -53.55
CA GLY A 12 40.57 15.24 -53.03
C GLY A 12 40.60 14.47 -51.70
N ILE A 13 41.27 13.31 -51.69
CA ILE A 13 41.60 12.52 -50.50
C ILE A 13 43.03 12.87 -50.09
N SER A 14 43.25 13.26 -48.83
CA SER A 14 44.21 12.58 -47.94
C SER A 14 44.28 13.21 -46.54
N GLU A 15 44.33 12.33 -45.54
CA GLU A 15 44.98 12.45 -44.23
C GLU A 15 44.26 13.11 -43.04
N ASN A 16 43.77 12.20 -42.17
CA ASN A 16 44.09 12.08 -40.75
C ASN A 16 44.06 13.34 -39.87
N ARG A 17 42.94 13.52 -39.16
CA ARG A 17 42.92 14.10 -37.81
C ARG A 17 41.74 13.53 -37.02
N THR A 18 42.08 12.81 -35.96
CA THR A 18 41.19 12.44 -34.86
C THR A 18 40.61 13.70 -34.23
N HIS A 19 39.34 14.00 -34.53
CA HIS A 19 38.59 15.03 -33.84
C HIS A 19 37.60 14.39 -32.85
N LYS A 20 37.93 14.59 -31.57
CA LYS A 20 36.99 14.60 -30.45
C LYS A 20 35.67 15.24 -30.89
N THR A 21 34.60 14.46 -30.90
CA THR A 21 33.24 14.99 -30.96
C THR A 21 33.03 15.88 -29.73
N ARG A 22 32.70 17.15 -30.00
CA ARG A 22 32.27 18.09 -28.98
C ARG A 22 31.00 17.53 -28.34
N ASN A 23 31.03 17.26 -27.04
CA ASN A 23 29.81 17.06 -26.26
C ASN A 23 28.94 18.31 -26.44
N LYS A 24 27.78 18.14 -27.08
CA LYS A 24 26.66 19.04 -26.88
C LYS A 24 26.26 18.84 -25.42
N LEU A 25 26.47 19.86 -24.58
CA LEU A 25 25.86 19.93 -23.27
C LEU A 25 24.34 19.89 -23.49
N HIS A 26 23.73 18.78 -23.09
CA HIS A 26 22.29 18.73 -22.88
C HIS A 26 22.04 19.39 -21.54
N VAL A 27 21.29 20.49 -21.55
CA VAL A 27 20.66 20.99 -20.32
C VAL A 27 19.45 20.09 -20.16
N GLU A 28 19.61 19.03 -19.39
CA GLU A 28 18.47 18.29 -18.86
C GLU A 28 17.74 19.25 -17.93
N SER A 29 16.45 19.44 -18.18
CA SER A 29 15.56 19.95 -17.14
C SER A 29 15.68 18.94 -16.01
N LEU A 30 16.19 19.38 -14.85
CA LEU A 30 16.02 18.62 -13.63
C LEU A 30 14.52 18.34 -13.51
N GLU A 31 14.13 17.09 -13.67
CA GLU A 31 12.80 16.64 -13.28
C GLU A 31 12.57 17.14 -11.84
N SER A 32 11.37 17.63 -11.57
CA SER A 32 10.99 17.97 -10.21
C SER A 32 11.18 16.73 -9.35
N ARG A 33 12.18 16.73 -8.46
CA ARG A 33 12.19 15.83 -7.32
C ARG A 33 11.02 16.24 -6.46
N GLU A 34 9.86 15.65 -6.70
CA GLU A 34 8.81 15.65 -5.70
C GLU A 34 9.36 14.88 -4.50
N LEU A 35 9.66 15.59 -3.41
CA LEU A 35 9.84 14.99 -2.10
C LEU A 35 8.69 15.50 -1.21
N PRO A 36 7.48 14.91 -1.28
CA PRO A 36 6.42 15.18 -0.33
C PRO A 36 6.40 14.08 0.75
N ALA A 37 7.50 13.97 1.51
CA ALA A 37 7.57 13.11 2.69
C ALA A 37 8.36 13.81 3.80
N ILE A 38 7.80 13.81 5.00
CA ILE A 38 8.50 14.24 6.21
C ILE A 38 9.31 13.06 6.75
N ASN A 39 10.63 13.22 6.75
CA ASN A 39 11.56 12.24 7.28
C ASN A 39 11.65 12.34 8.80
N ILE A 40 11.21 11.31 9.51
CA ILE A 40 11.31 11.25 10.97
C ILE A 40 12.57 10.45 11.35
N VAL A 41 13.50 11.12 12.01
CA VAL A 41 14.79 10.54 12.40
C VAL A 41 14.87 10.43 13.92
N PHE A 42 15.20 9.22 14.39
CA PHE A 42 15.36 8.94 15.80
C PHE A 42 16.81 9.10 16.26
N ASP A 43 16.98 9.84 17.36
CA ASP A 43 18.26 10.00 18.05
C ASP A 43 18.23 9.22 19.37
N TYR A 44 19.07 8.18 19.44
CA TYR A 44 19.12 7.23 20.55
C TYR A 44 20.14 7.63 21.64
N ARG A 45 20.76 8.82 21.59
CA ARG A 45 21.81 9.19 22.56
C ARG A 45 21.33 9.22 24.02
N TYR A 46 20.02 9.35 24.23
CA TYR A 46 19.38 9.34 25.54
C TYR A 46 18.68 8.02 25.88
N ASP A 47 18.82 6.96 25.06
CA ASP A 47 18.37 5.61 25.39
C ASP A 47 19.34 4.93 26.39
N THR A 48 19.50 5.51 27.58
CA THR A 48 20.50 5.04 28.56
C THR A 48 20.12 3.72 29.21
N SER A 49 18.86 3.29 29.09
CA SER A 49 18.38 1.97 29.54
C SER A 49 18.67 0.87 28.51
N ASN A 50 19.20 1.20 27.34
CA ASN A 50 19.43 0.29 26.21
C ASN A 50 18.14 -0.44 25.78
N PHE A 51 17.01 0.27 25.78
CA PHE A 51 15.74 -0.32 25.35
C PHE A 51 15.79 -0.70 23.87
N PHE A 52 16.38 0.15 23.03
CA PHE A 52 16.59 -0.04 21.59
C PHE A 52 17.94 -0.70 21.29
N ASN A 53 18.24 -1.78 22.01
CA ASN A 53 19.50 -2.52 21.90
C ASN A 53 19.61 -3.44 20.67
N THR A 54 18.54 -3.63 19.90
CA THR A 54 18.55 -4.44 18.68
C THR A 54 18.12 -3.64 17.46
N ALA A 55 18.63 -4.03 16.29
CA ALA A 55 18.21 -3.45 15.01
C ALA A 55 16.71 -3.65 14.75
N ALA A 56 16.16 -4.79 15.19
CA ALA A 56 14.74 -5.10 15.10
C ALA A 56 13.88 -4.05 15.82
N LYS A 57 14.14 -3.77 17.10
CA LYS A 57 13.35 -2.75 17.83
C LYS A 57 13.41 -1.36 17.18
N ARG A 58 14.59 -0.99 16.66
CA ARG A 58 14.77 0.28 15.94
C ARG A 58 14.02 0.30 14.62
N ALA A 59 14.02 -0.81 13.88
CA ALA A 59 13.29 -0.95 12.63
C ALA A 59 11.77 -0.87 12.86
N ASP A 60 11.26 -1.41 13.97
CA ASP A 60 9.83 -1.34 14.29
C ASP A 60 9.40 0.11 14.63
N LEU A 61 10.23 0.83 15.38
CA LEU A 61 10.04 2.26 15.62
C LEU A 61 10.13 3.08 14.31
N GLN A 62 11.08 2.75 13.43
CA GLN A 62 11.19 3.39 12.12
C GLN A 62 9.98 3.10 11.23
N ALA A 63 9.43 1.89 11.26
CA ALA A 63 8.22 1.55 10.52
C ALA A 63 7.03 2.42 10.94
N ALA A 64 6.86 2.68 12.24
CA ALA A 64 5.83 3.60 12.74
C ALA A 64 6.02 5.04 12.23
N ALA A 65 7.28 5.51 12.22
CA ALA A 65 7.64 6.81 11.65
C ALA A 65 7.34 6.89 10.15
N ASP A 66 7.75 5.88 9.38
CA ASP A 66 7.60 5.86 7.93
C ASP A 66 6.12 5.79 7.54
N ALA A 67 5.31 5.03 8.29
CA ALA A 67 3.87 4.89 8.06
C ALA A 67 3.12 6.23 8.15
N ILE A 68 3.56 7.16 9.00
CA ILE A 68 2.95 8.48 9.15
C ILE A 68 3.67 9.52 8.29
N GLY A 69 5.00 9.57 8.34
CA GLY A 69 5.81 10.60 7.67
C GLY A 69 5.71 10.57 6.14
N SER A 70 5.49 9.39 5.56
CA SER A 70 5.23 9.23 4.11
C SER A 70 3.93 9.88 3.63
N LYS A 71 2.97 10.11 4.54
CA LYS A 71 1.68 10.72 4.23
C LYS A 71 1.73 12.26 4.28
N LEU A 72 2.84 12.85 4.71
CA LEU A 72 2.98 14.29 4.94
C LEU A 72 3.70 14.97 3.78
N GLY A 73 2.98 15.83 3.08
CA GLY A 73 3.43 16.58 1.91
C GLY A 73 4.09 17.93 2.23
N ASP A 74 4.10 18.34 3.50
CA ASP A 74 4.68 19.62 3.92
C ASP A 74 6.16 19.75 3.59
N GLN A 75 6.56 21.00 3.35
CA GLN A 75 7.96 21.36 3.15
C GLN A 75 8.49 22.14 4.35
N LEU A 76 9.15 21.44 5.28
CA LEU A 76 9.76 22.06 6.45
C LEU A 76 11.14 22.63 6.13
N SER A 77 11.33 23.91 6.41
CA SER A 77 12.62 24.58 6.29
C SER A 77 13.66 23.98 7.24
N ALA A 78 14.91 23.91 6.80
CA ALA A 78 16.03 23.46 7.64
C ALA A 78 16.30 24.44 8.79
N ILE A 79 16.75 23.92 9.93
CA ILE A 79 17.29 24.70 11.04
C ILE A 79 18.80 24.51 11.05
N SER A 80 19.54 25.53 10.60
CA SER A 80 21.00 25.51 10.48
C SER A 80 21.63 26.69 11.24
N PRO A 81 21.97 26.52 12.53
CA PRO A 81 22.58 27.58 13.34
C PRO A 81 23.91 28.05 12.74
N SER A 82 24.11 29.36 12.65
CA SER A 82 25.35 29.95 12.12
C SER A 82 25.51 31.41 12.55
N GLY A 83 26.77 31.84 12.72
CA GLY A 83 27.08 33.21 13.12
C GLY A 83 26.42 33.59 14.45
N THR A 84 25.60 34.65 14.43
CA THR A 84 24.84 35.12 15.61
C THR A 84 23.49 34.42 15.80
N ASN A 85 23.07 33.57 14.86
CA ASN A 85 21.82 32.81 14.96
C ASN A 85 22.09 31.52 15.75
N THR A 86 21.58 31.48 16.98
CA THR A 86 21.72 30.34 17.91
C THR A 86 20.37 29.95 18.48
N TRP A 87 20.25 28.71 18.93
CA TRP A 87 19.05 28.23 19.62
C TRP A 87 19.36 27.04 20.51
N SER A 88 18.43 26.71 21.40
CA SER A 88 18.46 25.50 22.22
C SER A 88 17.13 24.77 22.07
N ALA A 89 17.20 23.55 21.54
CA ALA A 89 16.07 22.62 21.53
C ALA A 89 15.80 22.17 22.97
N SER A 90 14.57 22.30 23.44
CA SER A 90 14.16 21.90 24.80
C SER A 90 13.16 20.76 24.75
N PHE A 91 13.41 19.67 25.47
CA PHE A 91 12.57 18.46 25.46
C PHE A 91 12.70 17.71 26.78
N PHE A 92 11.87 16.71 27.02
CA PHE A 92 12.01 15.85 28.19
C PHE A 92 12.96 14.69 27.87
N ASN A 93 13.96 14.48 28.72
CA ASN A 93 14.91 13.39 28.52
C ASN A 93 14.16 12.05 28.56
N PRO A 94 14.21 11.23 27.51
CA PRO A 94 13.38 10.03 27.44
C PRO A 94 13.76 8.94 28.45
N ALA A 95 14.96 9.02 29.04
CA ALA A 95 15.38 8.10 30.10
C ALA A 95 15.09 8.59 31.52
N THR A 96 15.01 9.90 31.76
CA THR A 96 14.84 10.44 33.13
C THR A 96 13.52 11.18 33.35
N GLY A 97 12.90 11.68 32.29
CA GLY A 97 11.73 12.58 32.36
C GLY A 97 12.10 14.02 32.70
N ASP A 98 13.38 14.35 32.92
CA ASP A 98 13.80 15.71 33.26
C ASP A 98 13.85 16.62 32.02
N SER A 99 13.56 17.90 32.20
CA SER A 99 13.75 18.90 31.14
C SER A 99 15.23 18.98 30.76
N THR A 100 15.52 18.84 29.47
CA THR A 100 16.86 18.86 28.88
C THR A 100 16.90 19.84 27.72
N GLN A 101 18.06 20.47 27.52
CA GLN A 101 18.32 21.35 26.41
C GLN A 101 19.52 20.90 25.59
N LEU A 102 19.41 20.99 24.27
CA LEU A 102 20.49 20.74 23.33
C LEU A 102 20.78 22.01 22.53
N ALA A 103 21.95 22.61 22.77
CA ALA A 103 22.38 23.82 22.10
C ALA A 103 22.71 23.56 20.64
N ASN A 104 22.23 24.45 19.76
CA ASN A 104 22.52 24.52 18.34
C ASN A 104 22.32 23.20 17.59
N LEU A 105 21.23 22.49 17.90
CA LEU A 105 20.82 21.32 17.12
C LEU A 105 20.64 21.74 15.65
N SER A 106 21.22 20.98 14.73
CA SER A 106 20.97 21.15 13.30
C SER A 106 19.89 20.18 12.87
N VAL A 107 18.87 20.69 12.18
CA VAL A 107 17.76 19.89 11.65
C VAL A 107 17.68 20.12 10.15
N LEU A 108 17.73 19.05 9.36
CA LEU A 108 17.64 19.15 7.92
C LEU A 108 16.23 19.59 7.48
N ALA A 109 16.11 20.06 6.24
CA ALA A 109 14.80 20.31 5.65
C ALA A 109 13.98 19.01 5.64
N ASN A 110 12.66 19.13 5.76
CA ASN A 110 11.69 18.02 5.77
C ASN A 110 12.04 16.92 6.78
N THR A 111 12.74 17.25 7.87
CA THR A 111 13.20 16.29 8.87
C THR A 111 12.69 16.66 10.26
N LEU A 112 12.13 15.71 11.00
CA LEU A 112 11.88 15.82 12.43
C LEU A 112 12.92 15.01 13.19
N VAL A 113 13.49 15.58 14.25
CA VAL A 113 14.46 14.86 15.11
C VAL A 113 13.79 14.49 16.42
N ILE A 114 13.66 13.20 16.70
CA ILE A 114 12.98 12.69 17.89
C ILE A 114 13.98 11.96 18.78
N PHE A 115 14.19 12.47 20.00
CA PHE A 115 15.00 11.80 21.00
C PHE A 115 14.20 10.69 21.68
N VAL A 116 14.70 9.46 21.64
CA VAL A 116 13.95 8.29 22.12
C VAL A 116 14.71 7.49 23.17
N GLY A 117 13.95 6.79 24.00
CA GLY A 117 14.45 5.95 25.09
C GLY A 117 13.28 5.35 25.87
N ALA A 118 13.59 4.63 26.94
CA ALA A 118 12.58 4.09 27.83
C ALA A 118 12.91 4.32 29.31
N ARG A 119 11.86 4.50 30.10
CA ARG A 119 11.91 4.65 31.56
C ARG A 119 10.62 4.07 32.16
N ASN A 120 10.54 4.03 33.49
CA ASN A 120 9.28 3.74 34.16
C ASN A 120 8.38 5.00 34.09
N LEU A 121 7.22 4.88 33.47
CA LEU A 121 6.22 5.94 33.26
C LEU A 121 5.11 5.92 34.32
N ASN A 122 5.19 5.01 35.29
CA ASN A 122 4.13 4.63 36.21
C ASN A 122 3.08 3.77 35.46
N SER A 123 2.60 2.71 36.12
CA SER A 123 2.01 1.49 35.51
C SER A 123 0.74 1.63 34.64
N SER A 124 0.32 2.84 34.29
CA SER A 124 -0.83 3.12 33.42
C SER A 124 -0.45 3.76 32.07
N GLU A 125 0.78 4.23 31.89
CA GLU A 125 1.26 4.85 30.66
C GLU A 125 2.19 3.88 29.91
N LEU A 126 1.95 3.71 28.60
CA LEU A 126 2.78 2.85 27.73
C LEU A 126 3.83 3.66 26.95
N GLY A 127 3.50 4.91 26.65
CA GLY A 127 4.34 5.89 25.99
C GLY A 127 4.06 7.29 26.53
N LEU A 128 5.01 8.19 26.31
CA LEU A 128 4.86 9.62 26.53
C LEU A 128 5.70 10.38 25.52
N GLY A 129 5.04 10.91 24.50
CA GLY A 129 5.58 11.67 23.40
C GLY A 129 5.06 13.10 23.37
N GLY A 130 5.88 14.00 22.83
CA GLY A 130 5.46 15.38 22.64
C GLY A 130 6.50 16.22 21.94
N SER A 131 6.01 17.20 21.18
CA SER A 131 6.87 18.15 20.48
C SER A 131 7.73 18.95 21.45
N GLY A 132 8.97 19.22 21.07
CA GLY A 132 9.90 19.96 21.91
C GLY A 132 9.72 21.47 21.81
N GLY A 133 9.99 22.18 22.91
CA GLY A 133 10.09 23.63 22.95
C GLY A 133 11.45 24.14 22.46
N TYR A 134 11.65 25.46 22.53
CA TYR A 134 12.93 26.07 22.18
C TYR A 134 13.16 27.41 22.91
N SER A 135 14.42 27.82 22.95
CA SER A 135 14.81 29.23 23.09
C SER A 135 15.75 29.58 21.94
N ALA A 136 15.71 30.82 21.45
CA ALA A 136 16.52 31.26 20.31
C ALA A 136 17.07 32.68 20.51
N SER A 137 18.15 33.01 19.81
CA SER A 137 18.72 34.35 19.71
C SER A 137 19.24 34.56 18.29
N GLY A 138 18.92 35.70 17.69
CA GLY A 138 19.32 36.01 16.33
C GLY A 138 18.40 37.02 15.65
N THR A 139 18.35 36.93 14.32
CA THR A 139 17.48 37.76 13.46
C THR A 139 15.99 37.36 13.55
N GLN A 140 15.08 38.24 13.13
CA GLN A 140 13.64 37.90 13.08
C GLN A 140 13.36 36.68 12.18
N SER A 141 13.95 36.63 10.99
CA SER A 141 13.82 35.48 10.09
C SER A 141 14.30 34.17 10.72
N TRP A 142 15.29 34.23 11.61
CA TRP A 142 15.74 33.08 12.38
C TRP A 142 14.68 32.63 13.40
N PHE A 143 14.09 33.56 14.15
CA PHE A 143 12.98 33.25 15.05
C PHE A 143 11.81 32.61 14.30
N ASP A 144 11.42 33.17 13.16
CA ASP A 144 10.34 32.65 12.32
C ASP A 144 10.64 31.22 11.82
N THR A 145 11.90 30.96 11.43
CA THR A 145 12.35 29.62 11.01
C THR A 145 12.25 28.60 12.15
N ILE A 146 12.70 28.93 13.37
CA ILE A 146 12.61 28.02 14.52
C ILE A 146 11.15 27.76 14.92
N ALA A 147 10.32 28.80 14.86
CA ALA A 147 8.95 28.74 15.36
C ALA A 147 7.99 28.02 14.41
N ALA A 148 8.17 28.19 13.10
CA ALA A 148 7.19 27.77 12.11
C ALA A 148 7.77 26.91 10.98
N ARG A 149 9.10 26.84 10.84
CA ARG A 149 9.79 26.08 9.78
C ARG A 149 9.25 26.30 8.37
N GLY A 150 8.83 27.53 8.07
CA GLY A 150 8.29 27.90 6.76
C GLY A 150 6.80 27.65 6.60
N GLN A 151 6.12 27.07 7.59
CA GLN A 151 4.67 26.89 7.59
C GLN A 151 3.94 28.20 7.92
N ALA A 152 2.95 28.55 7.11
CA ALA A 152 2.23 29.80 7.26
C ALA A 152 1.16 29.66 8.35
N ASN A 153 1.05 30.65 9.24
CA ASN A 153 0.09 30.60 10.37
C ASN A 153 0.33 29.45 11.37
N ALA A 154 1.56 28.93 11.47
CA ALA A 154 1.91 27.89 12.44
C ALA A 154 2.11 28.38 13.88
N THR A 155 1.97 29.68 14.13
CA THR A 155 2.25 30.30 15.43
C THR A 155 1.18 31.32 15.83
N GLY A 156 1.14 31.64 17.12
CA GLY A 156 0.19 32.60 17.68
C GLY A 156 -1.16 31.98 18.08
N PRO A 157 -2.06 32.77 18.70
CA PRO A 157 -3.28 32.24 19.31
C PRO A 157 -4.28 31.68 18.29
N ASN A 158 -4.23 32.13 17.03
CA ASN A 158 -5.11 31.70 15.96
C ASN A 158 -4.39 30.78 14.96
N ALA A 159 -3.37 30.05 15.40
CA ALA A 159 -2.63 29.14 14.52
C ALA A 159 -3.58 28.15 13.83
N THR A 160 -3.35 27.93 12.54
CA THR A 160 -4.10 26.98 11.70
C THR A 160 -3.19 25.94 11.07
N ASP A 161 -1.90 25.98 11.41
CA ASP A 161 -0.84 25.18 10.84
C ASP A 161 0.13 24.77 11.94
N TYR A 162 1.05 23.86 11.66
CA TYR A 162 1.98 23.31 12.63
C TYR A 162 3.32 22.89 11.99
N GLY A 163 4.42 23.41 12.53
CA GLY A 163 5.77 23.16 11.99
C GLY A 163 6.81 22.85 13.06
N PRO A 164 6.81 21.65 13.66
CA PRO A 164 7.73 21.30 14.74
C PRO A 164 9.15 21.05 14.23
N TRP A 165 10.16 21.27 15.09
CA TRP A 165 11.52 20.80 14.81
C TRP A 165 11.70 19.30 15.11
N GLY A 166 10.85 18.76 16.00
CA GLY A 166 10.97 17.43 16.57
C GLY A 166 10.54 17.42 18.03
N GLY A 167 11.06 16.48 18.81
CA GLY A 167 10.68 16.32 20.21
C GLY A 167 11.32 15.11 20.85
N SER A 168 10.59 14.47 21.78
CA SER A 168 11.06 13.28 22.48
C SER A 168 9.93 12.31 22.77
N ILE A 169 10.25 11.01 22.77
CA ILE A 169 9.31 9.95 23.18
C ILE A 169 9.99 9.07 24.24
N SER A 170 9.33 8.91 25.38
CA SER A 170 9.67 7.90 26.40
C SER A 170 8.72 6.71 26.25
N PHE A 171 9.24 5.50 26.19
CA PHE A 171 8.43 4.27 26.29
C PHE A 171 8.49 3.68 27.69
N GLU A 172 7.43 2.97 28.11
CA GLU A 172 7.46 2.22 29.36
C GLU A 172 8.47 1.06 29.26
N SER A 173 9.49 1.11 30.12
CA SER A 173 10.51 0.08 30.26
C SER A 173 9.96 -1.33 30.49
N ASN A 174 8.85 -1.45 31.22
CA ASN A 174 8.21 -2.71 31.55
C ASN A 174 6.67 -2.55 31.60
N PRO A 175 5.97 -2.76 30.48
CA PRO A 175 4.53 -2.46 30.37
C PRO A 175 3.65 -3.48 31.11
N GLY A 176 4.23 -4.48 31.78
CA GLY A 176 3.49 -5.59 32.36
C GLY A 176 2.80 -6.43 31.28
N GLY A 177 1.78 -7.20 31.66
CA GLY A 177 0.93 -7.93 30.72
C GLY A 177 1.62 -9.12 30.07
N GLY A 178 2.60 -8.94 29.21
CA GLY A 178 3.39 -9.95 28.52
C GLY A 178 4.67 -9.32 27.93
N GLY A 179 4.93 -8.07 28.32
CA GLY A 179 5.93 -7.20 27.70
C GLY A 179 5.45 -6.59 26.38
N TRP A 180 6.40 -5.98 25.69
CA TRP A 180 6.22 -5.44 24.35
C TRP A 180 6.20 -6.54 23.29
N TYR A 181 5.27 -6.39 22.36
CA TYR A 181 5.28 -7.06 21.08
C TYR A 181 5.94 -6.15 20.03
N PHE A 182 6.83 -6.72 19.22
CA PHE A 182 7.46 -6.04 18.10
C PHE A 182 7.12 -6.79 16.80
N ASN A 183 6.72 -6.09 15.74
CA ASN A 183 6.16 -6.71 14.52
C ASN A 183 7.16 -7.59 13.78
N ASN A 184 8.45 -7.30 13.91
CA ASN A 184 9.53 -8.07 13.32
C ASN A 184 10.00 -9.25 14.18
N SER A 185 9.26 -9.61 15.24
CA SER A 185 9.57 -10.77 16.08
C SER A 185 9.33 -12.11 15.37
N GLY A 186 8.53 -12.13 14.29
CA GLY A 186 8.18 -13.35 13.56
C GLY A 186 7.23 -14.30 14.33
N VAL A 187 6.68 -13.82 15.44
CA VAL A 187 5.67 -14.52 16.26
C VAL A 187 4.40 -13.65 16.27
N PRO A 188 3.18 -14.20 16.33
CA PRO A 188 1.97 -13.39 16.51
C PRO A 188 1.93 -12.72 17.90
N ILE A 189 1.31 -11.54 17.98
CA ILE A 189 1.05 -10.89 19.27
C ILE A 189 0.20 -11.79 20.17
N GLN A 190 0.57 -11.87 21.44
CA GLN A 190 -0.23 -12.58 22.44
C GLN A 190 -1.24 -11.62 23.08
N SER A 191 -2.46 -12.10 23.30
CA SER A 191 -3.14 -12.03 24.60
C SER A 191 -2.95 -10.80 25.49
N ASN A 192 -1.76 -10.78 26.06
CA ASN A 192 -1.33 -10.00 27.19
C ASN A 192 -0.18 -9.05 26.85
N GLN A 193 0.31 -9.04 25.61
CA GLN A 193 1.38 -8.16 25.14
C GLN A 193 0.81 -6.85 24.59
N TYR A 194 1.56 -5.77 24.71
CA TYR A 194 1.22 -4.49 24.08
C TYR A 194 1.98 -4.32 22.77
N ASP A 195 1.29 -3.92 21.71
CA ASP A 195 1.89 -3.68 20.39
C ASP A 195 2.74 -2.40 20.41
N PHE A 196 4.05 -2.55 20.20
CA PHE A 196 4.98 -1.42 20.24
C PHE A 196 4.74 -0.43 19.09
N PHE A 197 4.42 -0.93 17.90
CA PHE A 197 4.15 -0.10 16.72
C PHE A 197 2.94 0.84 16.95
N SER A 198 1.87 0.33 17.56
CA SER A 198 0.66 1.09 17.90
C SER A 198 0.99 2.24 18.85
N VAL A 199 1.69 1.94 19.96
CA VAL A 199 2.09 2.96 20.93
C VAL A 199 3.05 3.98 20.30
N ALA A 200 4.05 3.52 19.53
CA ALA A 200 4.97 4.42 18.85
C ALA A 200 4.23 5.37 17.88
N SER A 201 3.28 4.85 17.11
CA SER A 201 2.46 5.63 16.17
C SER A 201 1.57 6.64 16.90
N HIS A 202 1.02 6.28 18.06
CA HIS A 202 0.24 7.18 18.91
C HIS A 202 1.09 8.37 19.39
N GLU A 203 2.26 8.08 19.96
CA GLU A 203 3.17 9.13 20.45
C GLU A 203 3.71 10.02 19.33
N LEU A 204 3.86 9.49 18.12
CA LEU A 204 4.20 10.28 16.93
C LEU A 204 3.07 11.24 16.55
N GLY A 205 1.81 10.86 16.72
CA GLY A 205 0.67 11.77 16.55
C GLY A 205 0.78 13.01 17.44
N HIS A 206 1.20 12.84 18.69
CA HIS A 206 1.47 13.96 19.60
C HIS A 206 2.66 14.83 19.17
N ILE A 207 3.73 14.23 18.65
CA ILE A 207 4.87 14.98 18.08
C ILE A 207 4.41 15.84 16.89
N LEU A 208 3.47 15.33 16.10
CA LEU A 208 2.86 16.03 14.97
C LEU A 208 1.74 17.00 15.38
N GLY A 209 1.48 17.15 16.68
CA GLY A 209 0.62 18.22 17.21
C GLY A 209 -0.82 17.80 17.48
N LEU A 210 -1.20 16.54 17.28
CA LEU A 210 -2.50 16.04 17.71
C LEU A 210 -2.58 16.11 19.24
N GLY A 211 -3.64 16.71 19.75
CA GLY A 211 -3.84 16.95 21.19
C GLY A 211 -2.99 18.05 21.83
N LEU A 212 -1.87 18.44 21.21
CA LEU A 212 -0.86 19.31 21.85
C LEU A 212 -0.65 20.66 21.17
N SER A 213 -0.97 20.78 19.88
CA SER A 213 -0.72 22.01 19.12
C SER A 213 -1.76 23.10 19.40
N GLN A 214 -1.37 24.36 19.13
CA GLN A 214 -2.33 25.46 19.18
C GLN A 214 -3.38 25.35 18.07
N SER A 215 -3.00 24.84 16.88
CA SER A 215 -3.94 24.57 15.79
C SER A 215 -4.97 23.51 16.15
N TRP A 216 -4.57 22.44 16.88
CA TRP A 216 -5.52 21.51 17.50
C TRP A 216 -6.45 22.21 18.47
N SER A 217 -5.90 22.95 19.43
CA SER A 217 -6.68 23.64 20.49
C SER A 217 -7.72 24.60 19.90
N ASN A 218 -7.41 25.23 18.77
CA ASN A 218 -8.32 26.13 18.06
C ASN A 218 -9.49 25.41 17.37
N LYS A 219 -9.41 24.08 17.25
CA LYS A 219 -10.46 23.20 16.75
C LYS A 219 -11.20 22.47 17.88
N VAL A 220 -10.91 22.76 19.15
CA VAL A 220 -11.66 22.18 20.28
C VAL A 220 -12.81 23.12 20.67
N SER A 221 -14.03 22.58 20.71
CA SER A 221 -15.22 23.32 21.13
C SER A 221 -16.21 22.41 21.85
N GLY A 222 -16.59 22.76 23.07
CA GLY A 222 -17.68 22.08 23.80
C GLY A 222 -17.38 20.64 24.22
N GLY A 223 -16.11 20.21 24.25
CA GLY A 223 -15.72 18.82 24.49
C GLY A 223 -15.54 18.00 23.22
N ASP A 224 -15.74 18.60 22.05
CA ASP A 224 -15.55 17.95 20.75
C ASP A 224 -14.41 18.62 19.96
N PHE A 225 -13.85 17.87 19.02
CA PHE A 225 -13.01 18.38 17.95
C PHE A 225 -13.88 18.72 16.74
N VAL A 226 -13.80 19.97 16.29
CA VAL A 226 -14.65 20.55 15.23
C VAL A 226 -13.86 20.82 13.94
N GLY A 227 -12.79 20.05 13.72
CA GLY A 227 -12.08 20.01 12.45
C GLY A 227 -12.99 19.56 11.30
N THR A 228 -12.87 20.19 10.14
CA THR A 228 -13.75 19.94 8.98
C THR A 228 -13.47 18.58 8.36
N ALA A 229 -12.20 18.20 8.21
CA ALA A 229 -11.82 16.91 7.64
C ALA A 229 -12.17 15.76 8.60
N ALA A 230 -11.79 15.88 9.88
CA ALA A 230 -12.10 14.90 10.90
C ALA A 230 -13.62 14.73 11.09
N SER A 231 -14.39 15.83 11.04
CA SER A 231 -15.84 15.75 11.11
C SER A 231 -16.47 15.05 9.91
N ALA A 232 -15.86 15.19 8.71
CA ALA A 232 -16.33 14.51 7.51
C ALA A 232 -16.10 12.98 7.59
N VAL A 233 -14.98 12.56 8.16
CA VAL A 233 -14.68 11.13 8.38
C VAL A 233 -15.60 10.53 9.45
N TYR A 234 -15.78 11.24 10.57
CA TYR A 234 -16.56 10.74 11.70
C TYR A 234 -18.08 10.82 11.50
N GLY A 235 -18.55 11.72 10.62
CA GLY A 235 -19.98 11.99 10.39
C GLY A 235 -20.58 13.05 11.34
N GLY A 236 -19.74 13.89 11.94
CA GLY A 236 -20.11 14.93 12.91
C GLY A 236 -18.90 15.40 13.70
N HIS A 237 -19.08 16.32 14.67
CA HIS A 237 -17.98 16.68 15.57
C HIS A 237 -17.50 15.46 16.35
N VAL A 238 -16.19 15.34 16.53
CA VAL A 238 -15.56 14.14 17.12
C VAL A 238 -15.47 14.31 18.63
N PRO A 239 -16.08 13.44 19.45
CA PRO A 239 -16.00 13.56 20.90
C PRO A 239 -14.55 13.39 21.39
N LEU A 240 -14.13 14.26 22.30
CA LEU A 240 -12.82 14.18 22.94
C LEU A 240 -12.90 13.56 24.33
N ASN A 241 -11.80 12.99 24.77
CA ASN A 241 -11.61 12.62 26.16
C ASN A 241 -11.61 13.89 27.05
N SER A 242 -11.77 13.70 28.36
CA SER A 242 -11.80 14.80 29.34
C SER A 242 -10.53 15.66 29.39
N ASP A 243 -9.41 15.17 28.87
CA ASP A 243 -8.16 15.92 28.73
C ASP A 243 -8.14 16.84 27.49
N LEU A 244 -9.11 16.71 26.59
CA LEU A 244 -9.22 17.42 25.31
C LEU A 244 -8.05 17.20 24.33
N ALA A 245 -7.16 16.25 24.64
CA ALA A 245 -5.98 15.93 23.87
C ALA A 245 -6.15 14.62 23.07
N HIS A 246 -7.08 13.77 23.48
CA HIS A 246 -7.35 12.47 22.86
C HIS A 246 -8.79 12.38 22.38
N TRP A 247 -9.05 11.45 21.46
CA TRP A 247 -10.42 11.02 21.17
C TRP A 247 -11.06 10.43 22.42
N ALA A 248 -12.38 10.56 22.55
CA ALA A 248 -13.09 9.88 23.62
C ALA A 248 -12.92 8.35 23.50
N PRO A 249 -12.84 7.61 24.61
CA PRO A 249 -12.71 6.15 24.57
C PRO A 249 -13.80 5.49 23.72
N GLY A 250 -13.39 4.64 22.78
CA GLY A 250 -14.29 3.92 21.86
C GLY A 250 -14.68 4.70 20.61
N VAL A 251 -14.10 5.88 20.36
CA VAL A 251 -14.19 6.53 19.05
C VAL A 251 -13.54 5.63 18.01
N THR A 252 -14.26 5.38 16.92
CA THR A 252 -13.81 4.53 15.81
C THR A 252 -13.81 5.30 14.49
N SER A 253 -12.96 4.85 13.59
CA SER A 253 -12.93 5.21 12.17
C SER A 253 -13.07 3.92 11.39
N ASP A 254 -14.10 3.80 10.54
CA ASP A 254 -14.41 2.56 9.78
C ASP A 254 -14.49 1.29 10.63
N GLY A 255 -15.03 1.40 11.86
CA GLY A 255 -15.20 0.28 12.78
C GLY A 255 -13.94 -0.13 13.55
N VAL A 256 -12.80 0.51 13.30
CA VAL A 256 -11.54 0.32 14.03
C VAL A 256 -11.37 1.44 15.05
N GLN A 257 -10.88 1.13 16.25
CA GLN A 257 -10.58 2.13 17.27
C GLN A 257 -9.57 3.15 16.72
N ALA A 258 -9.89 4.45 16.83
CA ALA A 258 -8.99 5.50 16.39
C ALA A 258 -7.72 5.48 17.24
N LEU A 259 -6.56 5.68 16.62
CA LEU A 259 -5.29 5.48 17.31
C LEU A 259 -5.08 6.50 18.43
N MET A 260 -5.53 7.74 18.24
CA MET A 260 -5.43 8.78 19.28
C MET A 260 -6.49 8.64 20.40
N ASP A 261 -7.10 7.46 20.55
CA ASP A 261 -7.81 7.05 21.78
C ASP A 261 -6.78 6.80 22.91
N PRO A 262 -7.02 7.28 24.15
CA PRO A 262 -6.05 7.11 25.24
C PRO A 262 -5.94 5.66 25.75
N VAL A 263 -6.79 4.73 25.28
CA VAL A 263 -6.84 3.34 25.71
C VAL A 263 -6.31 2.40 24.64
N ILE A 264 -5.09 1.89 24.85
CA ILE A 264 -4.50 0.83 24.02
C ILE A 264 -4.65 -0.51 24.76
N SER A 265 -5.31 -1.48 24.09
CA SER A 265 -5.57 -2.80 24.66
C SER A 265 -4.45 -3.80 24.34
N ALA A 266 -4.08 -4.63 25.31
CA ALA A 266 -3.16 -5.74 25.08
C ALA A 266 -3.74 -6.77 24.08
N GLY A 267 -2.87 -7.38 23.27
CA GLY A 267 -3.23 -8.36 22.25
C GLY A 267 -3.85 -7.75 20.98
N VAL A 268 -3.99 -6.43 20.92
CA VAL A 268 -4.57 -5.71 19.79
C VAL A 268 -3.50 -4.82 19.16
N GLN A 269 -3.45 -4.85 17.83
CA GLN A 269 -2.66 -3.93 17.04
C GLN A 269 -3.59 -2.89 16.42
N THR A 270 -3.28 -1.62 16.61
CA THR A 270 -4.03 -0.47 16.12
C THR A 270 -3.13 0.39 15.24
N HIS A 271 -3.66 0.89 14.14
CA HIS A 271 -2.92 1.70 13.16
C HIS A 271 -3.47 3.12 13.12
N PHE A 272 -2.67 4.06 12.62
CA PHE A 272 -3.09 5.45 12.43
C PHE A 272 -4.27 5.51 11.47
N THR A 273 -5.45 5.88 11.96
CA THR A 273 -6.71 5.77 11.20
C THR A 273 -6.93 6.95 10.26
N LEU A 274 -7.91 6.84 9.36
CA LEU A 274 -8.34 7.97 8.53
C LEU A 274 -8.82 9.16 9.38
N LEU A 275 -9.41 8.91 10.55
CA LEU A 275 -9.82 9.97 11.46
C LEU A 275 -8.60 10.70 12.06
N ASP A 276 -7.57 9.96 12.47
CA ASP A 276 -6.33 10.53 12.98
C ASP A 276 -5.61 11.35 11.88
N GLN A 277 -5.60 10.85 10.64
CA GLN A 277 -5.04 11.52 9.47
C GLN A 277 -5.82 12.79 9.10
N ALA A 278 -7.15 12.74 9.11
CA ALA A 278 -7.98 13.90 8.85
C ALA A 278 -7.79 14.98 9.93
N ALA A 279 -7.52 14.60 11.17
CA ALA A 279 -7.17 15.55 12.21
C ALA A 279 -5.80 16.22 11.97
N LEU A 280 -4.81 15.52 11.38
CA LEU A 280 -3.56 16.14 10.94
C LEU A 280 -3.80 17.21 9.85
N GLU A 281 -4.67 16.92 8.89
CA GLU A 281 -5.10 17.89 7.86
C GLU A 281 -5.74 19.12 8.50
N ASP A 282 -6.64 18.92 9.46
CA ASP A 282 -7.34 20.01 10.15
C ASP A 282 -6.43 20.94 10.95
N ILE A 283 -5.28 20.43 11.42
CA ILE A 283 -4.28 21.22 12.14
C ILE A 283 -3.18 21.79 11.23
N GLY A 284 -3.32 21.57 9.91
CA GLY A 284 -2.62 22.24 8.83
C GLY A 284 -1.52 21.45 8.13
N TRP A 285 -1.32 20.17 8.49
CA TRP A 285 -0.44 19.31 7.69
C TRP A 285 -1.05 19.10 6.30
N GLN A 286 -0.25 19.33 5.27
CA GLN A 286 -0.54 18.86 3.92
C GLN A 286 -0.45 17.34 3.92
N ILE A 287 -1.58 16.69 3.77
CA ILE A 287 -1.60 15.25 3.57
C ILE A 287 -1.38 15.00 2.09
N THR A 288 -0.29 14.33 1.73
CA THR A 288 -0.03 13.95 0.35
C THR A 288 -1.19 13.05 -0.10
N PRO A 289 -2.05 13.48 -1.04
CA PRO A 289 -2.97 12.53 -1.66
C PRO A 289 -2.10 11.49 -2.37
N SER A 290 -2.47 10.22 -2.29
CA SER A 290 -1.87 9.19 -3.15
C SER A 290 -1.80 9.74 -4.58
N SER A 291 -0.57 9.81 -5.11
CA SER A 291 -0.20 10.60 -6.28
C SER A 291 -1.15 10.37 -7.46
N GLY A 292 -2.00 11.35 -7.76
CA GLY A 292 -2.86 11.35 -8.93
C GLY A 292 -2.80 12.70 -9.63
N SER A 293 -1.76 12.96 -10.42
CA SER A 293 -1.77 14.05 -11.40
C SER A 293 -0.69 13.89 -12.49
N GLY A 294 -1.08 13.26 -13.58
CA GLY A 294 -0.57 13.53 -14.93
C GLY A 294 -1.76 13.76 -15.85
N GLY A 295 -1.93 14.98 -16.36
CA GLY A 295 -3.17 15.46 -16.96
C GLY A 295 -3.71 14.66 -18.14
N GLY A 296 -4.98 14.29 -18.04
CA GLY A 296 -5.86 13.90 -19.13
C GLY A 296 -7.29 14.11 -18.65
N THR A 297 -8.11 14.83 -19.41
CA THR A 297 -9.52 15.04 -19.08
C THR A 297 -10.29 13.73 -19.17
N SER A 298 -10.41 13.01 -18.05
CA SER A 298 -11.50 12.05 -17.81
C SER A 298 -11.97 12.21 -16.36
N SER A 299 -13.27 12.21 -16.19
CA SER A 299 -13.98 12.57 -14.97
C SER A 299 -14.23 11.35 -14.09
N ASN A 300 -13.21 10.84 -13.40
CA ASN A 300 -13.40 10.01 -12.20
C ASN A 300 -12.30 10.34 -11.17
N PRO A 301 -12.65 10.50 -9.87
CA PRO A 301 -11.65 10.59 -8.81
C PRO A 301 -10.78 9.31 -8.79
N PRO A 302 -9.52 9.37 -8.33
CA PRO A 302 -8.70 8.17 -8.21
C PRO A 302 -9.41 7.14 -7.34
N THR A 303 -9.57 5.93 -7.86
CA THR A 303 -10.19 4.80 -7.18
C THR A 303 -9.40 4.49 -5.90
N LYS A 304 -10.07 4.46 -4.76
CA LYS A 304 -9.48 4.07 -3.47
C LYS A 304 -9.30 2.56 -3.45
N LYS A 305 -8.02 2.17 -3.50
CA LYS A 305 -7.55 0.79 -3.63
C LYS A 305 -7.74 -0.03 -2.37
N MET A 306 -7.89 -1.34 -2.55
CA MET A 306 -7.92 -2.34 -1.48
C MET A 306 -7.40 -3.68 -2.02
N PHE A 307 -7.06 -4.59 -1.12
CA PHE A 307 -6.76 -5.97 -1.50
C PHE A 307 -7.53 -6.93 -0.59
N ALA A 308 -7.76 -8.15 -1.07
CA ALA A 308 -8.54 -9.13 -0.31
C ALA A 308 -7.82 -10.47 -0.20
N VAL A 309 -8.22 -11.25 0.81
CA VAL A 309 -7.67 -12.58 1.07
C VAL A 309 -8.79 -13.54 1.40
N SER A 310 -8.83 -14.69 0.73
CA SER A 310 -9.84 -15.72 0.95
C SER A 310 -9.23 -17.08 1.27
N GLY A 311 -10.02 -17.92 1.94
CA GLY A 311 -9.66 -19.30 2.22
C GLY A 311 -9.85 -20.22 1.02
N GLY A 312 -8.98 -21.20 0.90
CA GLY A 312 -9.23 -22.43 0.16
C GLY A 312 -10.34 -23.31 0.78
N PRO A 313 -10.47 -24.57 0.33
CA PRO A 313 -11.46 -25.50 0.86
C PRO A 313 -11.40 -25.66 2.40
N GLY A 314 -12.50 -26.03 3.04
CA GLY A 314 -12.62 -26.23 4.47
C GLY A 314 -12.53 -24.96 5.32
N SER A 315 -12.64 -23.79 4.70
CA SER A 315 -13.00 -22.55 5.39
C SER A 315 -14.52 -22.35 5.26
N ASP A 316 -15.12 -21.60 6.19
CA ASP A 316 -16.51 -21.15 6.08
C ASP A 316 -16.67 -20.05 5.01
N ALA A 317 -16.05 -20.23 3.83
CA ALA A 317 -16.04 -19.29 2.72
C ALA A 317 -15.77 -17.84 3.17
N ARG A 318 -14.79 -17.70 4.08
CA ARG A 318 -14.42 -16.42 4.69
C ARG A 318 -13.52 -15.63 3.75
N VAL A 319 -13.83 -14.35 3.58
CA VAL A 319 -13.03 -13.36 2.86
C VAL A 319 -12.71 -12.22 3.80
N SER A 320 -11.43 -11.85 3.89
CA SER A 320 -10.96 -10.69 4.65
C SER A 320 -10.51 -9.63 3.67
N VAL A 321 -11.02 -8.41 3.81
CA VAL A 321 -10.71 -7.26 2.96
C VAL A 321 -9.81 -6.32 3.75
N TYR A 322 -8.76 -5.82 3.11
CA TYR A 322 -7.71 -5.01 3.72
C TYR A 322 -7.56 -3.68 3.00
N ASN A 323 -7.26 -2.62 3.75
CA ASN A 323 -6.81 -1.36 3.18
C ASN A 323 -5.39 -1.51 2.60
N THR A 324 -4.93 -0.54 1.82
CA THR A 324 -3.60 -0.59 1.19
C THR A 324 -2.43 -0.64 2.18
N ASP A 325 -2.64 -0.17 3.41
CA ASP A 325 -1.66 -0.26 4.50
C ASP A 325 -1.61 -1.64 5.19
N GLY A 326 -2.43 -2.59 4.74
CA GLY A 326 -2.53 -3.94 5.32
C GLY A 326 -3.45 -4.05 6.54
N SER A 327 -4.09 -2.97 6.98
CA SER A 327 -5.10 -3.02 8.04
C SER A 327 -6.37 -3.72 7.56
N LEU A 328 -7.00 -4.52 8.45
CA LEU A 328 -8.25 -5.20 8.13
C LEU A 328 -9.40 -4.19 8.05
N ARG A 329 -10.09 -4.14 6.92
CA ARG A 329 -11.25 -3.29 6.67
C ARG A 329 -12.54 -3.96 7.15
N PHE A 330 -12.83 -5.15 6.64
CA PHE A 330 -13.96 -5.97 7.10
C PHE A 330 -13.78 -7.43 6.71
N VAL A 331 -14.66 -8.28 7.22
CA VAL A 331 -14.69 -9.72 6.95
C VAL A 331 -16.10 -10.11 6.49
N LEU A 332 -16.18 -10.89 5.42
CA LEU A 332 -17.42 -11.46 4.90
C LEU A 332 -17.37 -12.98 4.94
N THR A 333 -18.54 -13.58 5.12
CA THR A 333 -18.81 -15.01 4.89
C THR A 333 -19.75 -15.08 3.71
N VAL A 334 -19.26 -15.59 2.59
CA VAL A 334 -20.00 -15.67 1.32
C VAL A 334 -20.48 -17.10 1.08
N PHE A 335 -21.42 -17.32 0.15
CA PHE A 335 -21.91 -18.65 -0.22
C PHE A 335 -22.27 -19.55 0.99
N GLN A 336 -23.42 -19.30 1.63
CA GLN A 336 -23.86 -20.04 2.82
C GLN A 336 -23.76 -21.58 2.65
N ASN A 337 -23.13 -22.25 3.61
CA ASN A 337 -22.85 -23.70 3.62
C ASN A 337 -21.88 -24.21 2.53
N TYR A 338 -21.22 -23.33 1.78
CA TYR A 338 -20.13 -23.72 0.89
C TYR A 338 -18.83 -23.88 1.67
N GLN A 339 -18.13 -24.98 1.43
CA GLN A 339 -16.86 -25.33 2.09
C GLN A 339 -15.72 -25.49 1.06
N GLY A 340 -15.92 -25.04 -0.18
CA GLY A 340 -14.84 -24.98 -1.16
C GLY A 340 -14.08 -23.66 -1.08
N GLY A 341 -13.04 -23.52 -1.90
CA GLY A 341 -12.22 -22.30 -1.89
C GLY A 341 -12.87 -21.17 -2.67
N VAL A 342 -12.87 -19.97 -2.10
CA VAL A 342 -13.43 -18.76 -2.73
C VAL A 342 -12.36 -18.11 -3.60
N ARG A 343 -12.66 -17.82 -4.87
CA ARG A 343 -11.82 -16.95 -5.71
C ARG A 343 -12.25 -15.51 -5.52
N ILE A 344 -11.30 -14.59 -5.65
CA ILE A 344 -11.49 -13.17 -5.35
C ILE A 344 -10.84 -12.32 -6.42
N ALA A 345 -11.42 -11.15 -6.66
CA ALA A 345 -10.89 -10.04 -7.44
C ALA A 345 -11.36 -8.73 -6.81
N THR A 346 -10.66 -7.63 -7.11
CA THR A 346 -11.02 -6.28 -6.69
C THR A 346 -11.08 -5.34 -7.90
N GLY A 347 -11.97 -4.36 -7.87
CA GLY A 347 -12.09 -3.31 -8.89
C GLY A 347 -13.38 -2.50 -8.74
N ASP A 348 -13.39 -1.23 -9.12
CA ASP A 348 -14.55 -0.32 -9.00
C ASP A 348 -15.69 -0.69 -9.98
N VAL A 349 -16.54 -1.65 -9.60
CA VAL A 349 -17.62 -2.18 -10.46
C VAL A 349 -18.82 -1.24 -10.47
N ASN A 350 -19.10 -0.56 -9.35
CA ASN A 350 -20.26 0.33 -9.22
C ASN A 350 -19.98 1.76 -9.76
N GLY A 351 -18.71 2.15 -9.93
CA GLY A 351 -18.25 3.45 -10.42
C GLY A 351 -18.27 4.56 -9.37
N ASP A 352 -18.13 4.22 -8.08
CA ASP A 352 -18.18 5.17 -6.96
C ASP A 352 -16.80 5.68 -6.51
N GLY A 353 -15.73 5.19 -7.15
CA GLY A 353 -14.36 5.54 -6.81
C GLY A 353 -13.76 4.72 -5.66
N TYR A 354 -14.36 3.59 -5.26
CA TYR A 354 -13.75 2.58 -4.40
C TYR A 354 -13.69 1.25 -5.15
N ASP A 355 -12.59 0.51 -5.00
CA ASP A 355 -12.57 -0.87 -5.53
C ASP A 355 -13.60 -1.72 -4.78
N ASP A 356 -14.44 -2.46 -5.51
CA ASP A 356 -15.41 -3.42 -4.99
C ASP A 356 -14.79 -4.81 -4.83
N LEU A 357 -15.35 -5.62 -3.93
CA LEU A 357 -14.94 -7.01 -3.76
C LEU A 357 -15.80 -7.90 -4.66
N ILE A 358 -15.16 -8.66 -5.53
CA ILE A 358 -15.81 -9.67 -6.36
C ILE A 358 -15.39 -11.05 -5.87
N VAL A 359 -16.36 -11.89 -5.51
CA VAL A 359 -16.11 -13.26 -5.06
C VAL A 359 -16.74 -14.26 -6.02
N ALA A 360 -16.09 -15.40 -6.18
CA ALA A 360 -16.60 -16.51 -6.98
C ALA A 360 -16.39 -17.86 -6.31
N ALA A 361 -17.36 -18.76 -6.51
CA ALA A 361 -17.26 -20.12 -6.03
C ALA A 361 -16.20 -20.93 -6.82
N GLY A 362 -15.28 -21.56 -6.10
CA GLY A 362 -14.39 -22.56 -6.67
C GLY A 362 -15.10 -23.90 -6.96
N PRO A 363 -14.34 -24.98 -7.19
CA PRO A 363 -14.93 -26.30 -7.47
C PRO A 363 -15.90 -26.76 -6.38
N GLY A 364 -16.95 -27.49 -6.78
CA GLY A 364 -17.91 -28.14 -5.87
C GLY A 364 -19.23 -27.38 -5.62
N ALA A 365 -19.39 -26.19 -6.20
CA ALA A 365 -20.66 -25.47 -6.26
C ALA A 365 -20.89 -24.91 -7.67
N GLY A 366 -22.09 -24.43 -7.95
CA GLY A 366 -22.36 -23.69 -9.19
C GLY A 366 -21.44 -22.46 -9.33
N PRO A 367 -21.26 -21.92 -10.55
CA PRO A 367 -20.31 -20.85 -10.84
C PRO A 367 -20.86 -19.48 -10.40
N HIS A 368 -21.16 -19.37 -9.11
CA HIS A 368 -21.82 -18.22 -8.50
C HIS A 368 -20.79 -17.11 -8.26
N VAL A 369 -21.13 -15.91 -8.73
CA VAL A 369 -20.40 -14.67 -8.50
C VAL A 369 -21.25 -13.75 -7.63
N GLU A 370 -20.64 -13.16 -6.61
CA GLU A 370 -21.21 -12.09 -5.80
C GLU A 370 -20.27 -10.88 -5.82
N VAL A 371 -20.84 -9.68 -5.89
CA VAL A 371 -20.08 -8.41 -5.86
C VAL A 371 -20.54 -7.64 -4.64
N PHE A 372 -19.59 -7.22 -3.82
CA PHE A 372 -19.81 -6.46 -2.59
C PHE A 372 -19.13 -5.10 -2.71
N ASP A 373 -19.86 -4.08 -2.30
CA ASP A 373 -19.43 -2.71 -2.26
C ASP A 373 -18.17 -2.57 -1.40
N GLY A 374 -17.13 -2.01 -2.00
CA GLY A 374 -15.83 -1.85 -1.35
C GLY A 374 -15.88 -0.95 -0.12
N GLN A 375 -16.78 0.03 -0.12
CA GLN A 375 -16.91 1.00 0.96
C GLN A 375 -17.73 0.47 2.14
N THR A 376 -18.84 -0.20 1.85
CA THR A 376 -19.88 -0.53 2.83
C THR A 376 -20.01 -2.02 3.10
N GLY A 377 -19.43 -2.88 2.26
CA GLY A 377 -19.60 -4.33 2.29
C GLY A 377 -20.99 -4.80 1.84
N ALA A 378 -21.82 -3.91 1.28
CA ALA A 378 -23.17 -4.24 0.83
C ALA A 378 -23.14 -5.08 -0.46
N LEU A 379 -24.01 -6.08 -0.58
CA LEU A 379 -24.13 -6.87 -1.81
C LEU A 379 -24.69 -5.99 -2.96
N ILE A 380 -23.92 -5.83 -4.03
CA ILE A 380 -24.29 -5.10 -5.25
C ILE A 380 -24.89 -6.05 -6.29
N ARG A 381 -24.25 -7.21 -6.52
CA ARG A 381 -24.65 -8.18 -7.56
C ARG A 381 -24.53 -9.61 -7.09
N SER A 382 -25.34 -10.49 -7.68
CA SER A 382 -25.33 -11.93 -7.41
C SER A 382 -25.89 -12.68 -8.63
N PHE A 383 -25.06 -13.49 -9.29
CA PHE A 383 -25.45 -14.19 -10.53
C PHE A 383 -24.60 -15.44 -10.79
N TYR A 384 -25.05 -16.33 -11.68
CA TYR A 384 -24.24 -17.44 -12.17
C TYR A 384 -23.55 -17.05 -13.46
N ALA A 385 -22.22 -17.14 -13.51
CA ALA A 385 -21.45 -16.82 -14.71
C ALA A 385 -21.69 -17.84 -15.83
N TYR A 386 -21.76 -19.13 -15.50
CA TYR A 386 -22.04 -20.19 -16.46
C TYR A 386 -23.32 -20.95 -16.08
N ALA A 387 -23.64 -22.01 -16.84
CA ALA A 387 -24.75 -22.90 -16.52
C ALA A 387 -24.71 -23.32 -15.02
N PRO A 388 -25.80 -23.17 -14.25
CA PRO A 388 -25.78 -23.45 -12.80
C PRO A 388 -25.39 -24.90 -12.43
N SER A 389 -25.49 -25.83 -13.37
CA SER A 389 -25.06 -27.23 -13.22
C SER A 389 -23.54 -27.44 -13.35
N PHE A 390 -22.79 -26.43 -13.82
CA PHE A 390 -21.34 -26.50 -13.92
C PHE A 390 -20.73 -26.36 -12.52
N VAL A 391 -19.99 -27.38 -12.07
CA VAL A 391 -19.40 -27.42 -10.72
C VAL A 391 -17.88 -27.50 -10.73
N GLY A 392 -17.27 -27.21 -11.88
CA GLY A 392 -15.81 -27.21 -12.08
C GLY A 392 -15.10 -26.04 -11.41
N GLY A 393 -15.85 -25.04 -10.95
CA GLY A 393 -15.34 -23.79 -10.38
C GLY A 393 -14.87 -22.83 -11.46
N ILE A 394 -14.73 -21.56 -11.08
CA ILE A 394 -14.25 -20.49 -11.98
C ILE A 394 -13.10 -19.72 -11.35
N SER A 395 -12.23 -19.15 -12.16
CA SER A 395 -11.32 -18.05 -11.81
C SER A 395 -11.98 -16.72 -12.12
N ILE A 396 -11.55 -15.64 -11.46
CA ILE A 396 -12.17 -14.32 -11.58
C ILE A 396 -11.11 -13.22 -11.57
N ALA A 397 -11.36 -12.16 -12.34
CA ALA A 397 -10.58 -10.93 -12.39
C ALA A 397 -11.52 -9.75 -12.69
N ALA A 398 -11.00 -8.53 -12.57
CA ALA A 398 -11.73 -7.31 -12.85
C ALA A 398 -10.89 -6.31 -13.64
N GLY A 399 -11.52 -5.52 -14.51
CA GLY A 399 -10.87 -4.46 -15.28
C GLY A 399 -11.83 -3.82 -16.29
N ASP A 400 -11.64 -2.54 -16.61
CA ASP A 400 -12.51 -1.81 -17.55
C ASP A 400 -12.21 -2.20 -19.01
N ILE A 401 -12.90 -3.24 -19.51
CA ILE A 401 -12.74 -3.76 -20.87
C ILE A 401 -13.49 -2.86 -21.86
N ASN A 402 -14.66 -2.36 -21.46
CA ASN A 402 -15.60 -1.65 -22.31
C ASN A 402 -15.39 -0.10 -22.33
N GLY A 403 -14.50 0.41 -21.49
CA GLY A 403 -14.06 1.80 -21.39
C GLY A 403 -15.14 2.77 -20.90
N ASP A 404 -16.04 2.32 -20.03
CA ASP A 404 -17.08 3.15 -19.42
C ASP A 404 -16.68 3.73 -18.06
N GLY A 405 -15.46 3.43 -17.60
CA GLY A 405 -14.92 3.87 -16.32
C GLY A 405 -15.33 3.01 -15.14
N LYS A 406 -15.91 1.82 -15.38
CA LYS A 406 -16.23 0.82 -14.36
C LYS A 406 -15.50 -0.48 -14.64
N ALA A 407 -15.11 -1.18 -13.60
CA ALA A 407 -14.50 -2.49 -13.73
C ALA A 407 -15.52 -3.52 -14.24
N ASP A 408 -15.22 -4.16 -15.37
CA ASP A 408 -15.94 -5.33 -15.86
C ASP A 408 -15.47 -6.59 -15.11
N ILE A 409 -16.29 -7.63 -15.09
CA ILE A 409 -15.99 -8.89 -14.40
C ILE A 409 -15.58 -9.93 -15.43
N ILE A 410 -14.37 -10.47 -15.31
CA ILE A 410 -13.83 -11.50 -16.19
C ILE A 410 -13.84 -12.82 -15.45
N THR A 411 -14.42 -13.87 -16.04
CA THR A 411 -14.43 -15.21 -15.47
C THR A 411 -13.80 -16.21 -16.42
N GLY A 412 -13.09 -17.19 -15.88
CA GLY A 412 -12.54 -18.31 -16.64
C GLY A 412 -12.92 -19.65 -16.03
N THR A 413 -13.22 -20.65 -16.85
CA THR A 413 -13.51 -22.00 -16.36
C THR A 413 -12.24 -22.68 -15.81
N LEU A 414 -12.33 -23.24 -14.60
CA LEU A 414 -11.25 -24.05 -14.03
C LEU A 414 -11.32 -25.48 -14.59
N GLY A 415 -11.59 -26.51 -13.78
CA GLY A 415 -11.48 -27.89 -14.24
C GLY A 415 -12.73 -28.43 -14.92
N GLY A 416 -12.56 -29.29 -15.93
CA GLY A 416 -13.61 -30.19 -16.41
C GLY A 416 -14.54 -29.65 -17.50
N SER A 417 -14.20 -28.50 -18.10
CA SER A 417 -14.83 -27.97 -19.31
C SER A 417 -13.77 -27.45 -20.28
N ASP A 418 -14.22 -26.95 -21.43
CA ASP A 418 -13.47 -26.07 -22.31
C ASP A 418 -12.93 -24.84 -21.56
N PRO A 419 -11.77 -24.28 -21.96
CA PRO A 419 -11.07 -23.18 -21.29
C PRO A 419 -11.69 -21.83 -21.69
N HIS A 420 -12.96 -21.68 -21.34
CA HIS A 420 -13.82 -20.59 -21.75
C HIS A 420 -13.67 -19.37 -20.85
N VAL A 421 -13.71 -18.19 -21.46
CA VAL A 421 -13.72 -16.88 -20.81
C VAL A 421 -15.06 -16.20 -21.10
N GLU A 422 -15.72 -15.70 -20.06
CA GLU A 422 -16.84 -14.76 -20.17
C GLU A 422 -16.49 -13.43 -19.48
N VAL A 423 -16.78 -12.32 -20.16
CA VAL A 423 -16.64 -10.97 -19.63
C VAL A 423 -18.03 -10.37 -19.46
N PHE A 424 -18.34 -9.92 -18.25
CA PHE A 424 -19.59 -9.27 -17.89
C PHE A 424 -19.36 -7.79 -17.66
N ASP A 425 -20.18 -6.97 -18.29
CA ASP A 425 -20.24 -5.53 -18.07
C ASP A 425 -20.51 -5.22 -16.59
N GLY A 426 -19.61 -4.45 -15.96
CA GLY A 426 -19.70 -4.08 -14.54
C GLY A 426 -20.93 -3.24 -14.18
N ALA A 427 -21.45 -2.47 -15.14
CA ALA A 427 -22.65 -1.63 -15.01
C ALA A 427 -23.95 -2.43 -15.21
N THR A 428 -23.99 -3.35 -16.17
CA THR A 428 -25.25 -3.99 -16.62
C THR A 428 -25.34 -5.49 -16.36
N ASN A 429 -24.24 -6.16 -16.03
CA ASN A 429 -24.11 -7.61 -15.97
C ASN A 429 -24.35 -8.32 -17.32
N ALA A 430 -24.33 -7.59 -18.44
CA ALA A 430 -24.45 -8.17 -19.76
C ALA A 430 -23.14 -8.85 -20.15
N VAL A 431 -23.21 -10.02 -20.80
CA VAL A 431 -22.02 -10.64 -21.41
C VAL A 431 -21.58 -9.79 -22.59
N ILE A 432 -20.40 -9.20 -22.51
CA ILE A 432 -19.81 -8.37 -23.56
C ILE A 432 -18.74 -9.11 -24.37
N ARG A 433 -18.17 -10.18 -23.82
CA ARG A 433 -17.27 -11.10 -24.54
C ARG A 433 -17.46 -12.54 -24.07
N SER A 434 -17.27 -13.49 -24.99
CA SER A 434 -17.32 -14.94 -24.75
C SER A 434 -16.44 -15.63 -25.79
N PHE A 435 -15.40 -16.33 -25.34
CA PHE A 435 -14.43 -17.00 -26.22
C PHE A 435 -13.59 -18.05 -25.47
N ASP A 436 -12.96 -18.96 -26.21
CA ASP A 436 -12.02 -19.94 -25.64
C ASP A 436 -10.58 -19.40 -25.68
N ALA A 437 -9.91 -19.37 -24.52
CA ALA A 437 -8.53 -18.86 -24.43
C ALA A 437 -7.49 -19.85 -24.99
N PHE A 438 -7.81 -21.14 -24.99
CA PHE A 438 -6.98 -22.21 -25.53
C PHE A 438 -7.84 -23.16 -26.38
N LEU A 439 -7.21 -24.19 -26.95
CA LEU A 439 -7.95 -25.21 -27.72
C LEU A 439 -9.09 -25.80 -26.88
N PRO A 440 -10.33 -25.90 -27.41
CA PRO A 440 -11.48 -26.40 -26.65
C PRO A 440 -11.32 -27.83 -26.10
N THR A 441 -10.37 -28.60 -26.64
CA THR A 441 -10.02 -29.94 -26.14
C THR A 441 -9.18 -29.93 -24.88
N PHE A 442 -8.66 -28.77 -24.46
CA PHE A 442 -7.89 -28.63 -23.23
C PHE A 442 -8.82 -28.42 -22.04
N THR A 443 -8.85 -29.40 -21.13
CA THR A 443 -9.75 -29.41 -19.97
C THR A 443 -9.05 -29.17 -18.63
N GLY A 444 -7.80 -28.69 -18.67
CA GLY A 444 -6.98 -28.41 -17.48
C GLY A 444 -7.31 -27.09 -16.80
N GLY A 445 -8.16 -26.27 -17.44
CA GLY A 445 -8.68 -25.01 -16.91
C GLY A 445 -7.76 -23.81 -17.05
N ILE A 446 -8.32 -22.64 -16.75
CA ILE A 446 -7.63 -21.36 -16.87
C ILE A 446 -7.76 -20.50 -15.61
N ASN A 447 -6.67 -19.79 -15.29
CA ASN A 447 -6.75 -18.58 -14.47
C ASN A 447 -6.86 -17.36 -15.38
N VAL A 448 -7.52 -16.31 -14.91
CA VAL A 448 -7.69 -15.04 -15.63
C VAL A 448 -7.13 -13.88 -14.80
N ALA A 449 -6.64 -12.85 -15.50
CA ALA A 449 -6.32 -11.52 -14.97
C ALA A 449 -6.74 -10.47 -16.01
N ALA A 450 -6.83 -9.20 -15.60
CA ALA A 450 -7.13 -8.11 -16.52
C ALA A 450 -6.36 -6.84 -16.13
N ALA A 451 -5.77 -6.16 -17.11
CA ALA A 451 -5.09 -4.87 -16.96
C ALA A 451 -4.71 -4.32 -18.36
N ASP A 452 -4.43 -3.02 -18.49
CA ASP A 452 -4.04 -2.41 -19.77
C ASP A 452 -2.59 -2.74 -20.16
N VAL A 453 -2.40 -3.90 -20.82
CA VAL A 453 -1.07 -4.39 -21.23
C VAL A 453 -0.57 -3.64 -22.47
N ASN A 454 -1.50 -3.25 -23.36
CA ASN A 454 -1.18 -2.65 -24.64
C ASN A 454 -1.12 -1.10 -24.62
N GLY A 455 -1.50 -0.47 -23.51
CA GLY A 455 -1.43 0.97 -23.26
C GLY A 455 -2.47 1.79 -24.03
N ASP A 456 -3.66 1.23 -24.32
CA ASP A 456 -4.74 1.93 -25.04
C ASP A 456 -5.79 2.56 -24.11
N GLY A 457 -5.60 2.43 -22.79
CA GLY A 457 -6.49 2.95 -21.76
C GLY A 457 -7.66 2.04 -21.42
N ARG A 458 -7.69 0.80 -21.93
CA ARG A 458 -8.67 -0.23 -21.58
C ARG A 458 -7.97 -1.49 -21.10
N ALA A 459 -8.61 -2.21 -20.20
CA ALA A 459 -8.04 -3.46 -19.71
C ALA A 459 -8.03 -4.52 -20.81
N ASP A 460 -6.95 -5.30 -20.89
CA ASP A 460 -6.80 -6.50 -21.70
C ASP A 460 -7.12 -7.75 -20.89
N VAL A 461 -7.43 -8.86 -21.57
CA VAL A 461 -7.72 -10.15 -20.91
C VAL A 461 -6.50 -11.05 -20.96
N ILE A 462 -6.03 -11.48 -19.80
CA ILE A 462 -4.90 -12.40 -19.67
C ILE A 462 -5.43 -13.74 -19.19
N ALA A 463 -5.04 -14.83 -19.86
CA ALA A 463 -5.39 -16.18 -19.46
C ALA A 463 -4.14 -17.05 -19.34
N SER A 464 -4.11 -17.90 -18.33
CA SER A 464 -3.02 -18.85 -18.11
C SER A 464 -3.53 -20.24 -17.80
N VAL A 465 -2.73 -21.26 -18.11
CA VAL A 465 -3.08 -22.66 -17.81
C VAL A 465 -3.14 -22.88 -16.29
N TYR A 466 -4.29 -23.34 -15.79
CA TYR A 466 -4.51 -23.63 -14.36
C TYR A 466 -3.85 -24.93 -13.91
N SER A 467 -3.94 -26.02 -14.70
CA SER A 467 -3.36 -27.33 -14.34
C SER A 467 -3.18 -28.23 -15.57
N ASN A 468 -2.38 -29.30 -15.44
CA ASN A 468 -2.27 -30.39 -16.42
C ASN A 468 -1.90 -29.97 -17.85
N GLY A 469 -1.19 -28.85 -17.99
CA GLY A 469 -0.67 -28.36 -19.26
C GLY A 469 0.59 -27.53 -19.04
N PRO A 470 1.34 -27.23 -20.11
CA PRO A 470 2.50 -26.35 -20.04
C PRO A 470 2.11 -24.99 -19.42
N PRO A 471 3.07 -24.23 -18.86
CA PRO A 471 2.82 -22.98 -18.15
C PRO A 471 2.61 -21.82 -19.14
N HIS A 472 1.62 -21.97 -20.01
CA HIS A 472 1.30 -21.07 -21.12
C HIS A 472 0.45 -19.90 -20.60
N VAL A 473 0.87 -18.70 -20.95
CA VAL A 473 0.14 -17.44 -20.75
C VAL A 473 -0.17 -16.84 -22.12
N VAL A 474 -1.40 -16.39 -22.28
CA VAL A 474 -1.88 -15.67 -23.47
C VAL A 474 -2.52 -14.36 -23.03
N VAL A 475 -2.36 -13.32 -23.85
CA VAL A 475 -2.93 -11.99 -23.62
C VAL A 475 -3.77 -11.62 -24.83
N PHE A 476 -5.02 -11.24 -24.61
CA PHE A 476 -5.96 -10.81 -25.63
C PHE A 476 -6.32 -9.35 -25.41
N ASP A 477 -6.27 -8.58 -26.51
CA ASP A 477 -6.70 -7.18 -26.56
C ASP A 477 -8.15 -7.06 -26.09
N GLY A 478 -8.39 -6.23 -25.07
CA GLY A 478 -9.70 -6.02 -24.47
C GLY A 478 -10.70 -5.28 -25.36
N VAL A 479 -10.25 -4.65 -26.43
CA VAL A 479 -11.07 -3.97 -27.45
C VAL A 479 -11.34 -4.88 -28.64
N THR A 480 -10.30 -5.51 -29.18
CA THR A 480 -10.37 -6.22 -30.46
C THR A 480 -10.44 -7.73 -30.33
N ASN A 481 -10.16 -8.30 -29.16
CA ASN A 481 -9.99 -9.73 -28.91
C ASN A 481 -8.83 -10.37 -29.68
N ASN A 482 -7.93 -9.56 -30.25
CA ASN A 482 -6.74 -10.07 -30.93
C ASN A 482 -5.72 -10.57 -29.91
N LEU A 483 -4.99 -11.63 -30.28
CA LEU A 483 -3.88 -12.10 -29.47
C LEU A 483 -2.73 -11.07 -29.50
N LEU A 484 -2.38 -10.54 -28.32
CA LEU A 484 -1.27 -9.60 -28.12
C LEU A 484 0.03 -10.36 -27.80
N GLN A 485 -0.03 -11.29 -26.86
CA GLN A 485 1.14 -12.06 -26.42
C GLN A 485 0.79 -13.53 -26.20
N SER A 486 1.78 -14.42 -26.39
CA SER A 486 1.65 -15.86 -26.13
C SER A 486 3.03 -16.46 -25.82
N PHE A 487 3.24 -16.89 -24.58
CA PHE A 487 4.55 -17.39 -24.12
C PHE A 487 4.44 -18.40 -22.97
N TYR A 488 5.54 -19.09 -22.68
CA TYR A 488 5.63 -19.99 -21.52
C TYR A 488 6.36 -19.28 -20.38
N ALA A 489 5.70 -19.11 -19.23
CA ALA A 489 6.25 -18.38 -18.08
C ALA A 489 7.38 -19.16 -17.37
N TYR A 490 7.30 -20.49 -17.40
CA TYR A 490 8.27 -21.41 -16.81
C TYR A 490 8.70 -22.48 -17.82
N ASP A 491 9.53 -23.43 -17.37
CA ASP A 491 9.94 -24.58 -18.19
C ASP A 491 8.71 -25.29 -18.77
N GLN A 492 8.72 -25.66 -20.05
CA GLN A 492 7.56 -26.26 -20.71
C GLN A 492 7.17 -27.63 -20.12
N GLY A 493 8.12 -28.33 -19.47
CA GLY A 493 7.86 -29.57 -18.74
C GLY A 493 7.21 -29.35 -17.37
N PHE A 494 7.10 -28.10 -16.89
CA PHE A 494 6.39 -27.78 -15.66
C PHE A 494 4.88 -27.75 -15.90
N LEU A 495 4.17 -28.76 -15.39
CA LEU A 495 2.72 -28.95 -15.59
C LEU A 495 1.88 -28.54 -14.37
N GLY A 496 2.47 -27.80 -13.43
CA GLY A 496 1.85 -27.39 -12.17
C GLY A 496 0.86 -26.24 -12.29
N GLY A 497 0.74 -25.63 -13.48
CA GLY A 497 -0.10 -24.46 -13.74
C GLY A 497 0.54 -23.14 -13.36
N VAL A 498 -0.15 -22.04 -13.70
CA VAL A 498 0.31 -20.66 -13.50
C VAL A 498 -0.82 -19.83 -12.93
N TYR A 499 -0.62 -19.25 -11.75
CA TYR A 499 -1.45 -18.14 -11.27
C TYR A 499 -0.96 -16.85 -11.93
N VAL A 500 -1.87 -15.97 -12.32
CA VAL A 500 -1.55 -14.77 -13.08
C VAL A 500 -2.24 -13.56 -12.46
N ALA A 501 -1.53 -12.43 -12.45
CA ALA A 501 -2.02 -11.09 -12.13
C ALA A 501 -1.37 -10.09 -13.10
N ALA A 502 -1.85 -8.86 -13.14
CA ALA A 502 -1.25 -7.83 -13.99
C ALA A 502 -1.43 -6.44 -13.40
N ALA A 503 -0.36 -5.65 -13.44
CA ALA A 503 -0.30 -4.25 -13.02
C ALA A 503 1.03 -3.64 -13.48
N ASP A 504 1.16 -2.32 -13.54
CA ASP A 504 2.41 -1.65 -13.92
C ASP A 504 3.43 -1.71 -12.77
N VAL A 505 4.28 -2.73 -12.75
CA VAL A 505 5.29 -2.92 -11.69
C VAL A 505 6.57 -2.13 -12.01
N ASN A 506 6.80 -1.84 -13.29
CA ASN A 506 8.04 -1.23 -13.74
C ASN A 506 7.96 0.31 -13.86
N GLY A 507 6.75 0.85 -13.96
CA GLY A 507 6.42 2.28 -14.07
C GLY A 507 6.50 2.82 -15.51
N ASP A 508 6.26 1.98 -16.53
CA ASP A 508 6.31 2.39 -17.95
C ASP A 508 4.94 2.83 -18.50
N GLY A 509 3.89 2.81 -17.67
CA GLY A 509 2.53 3.16 -18.02
C GLY A 509 1.76 2.04 -18.74
N ARG A 510 2.30 0.82 -18.79
CA ARG A 510 1.63 -0.39 -19.27
C ARG A 510 1.64 -1.44 -18.18
N ALA A 511 0.58 -2.23 -18.11
CA ALA A 511 0.53 -3.34 -17.16
C ALA A 511 1.55 -4.43 -17.53
N ASP A 512 2.35 -4.82 -16.55
CA ASP A 512 3.20 -6.00 -16.60
C ASP A 512 2.40 -7.26 -16.27
N ILE A 513 2.86 -8.43 -16.73
CA ILE A 513 2.28 -9.74 -16.42
C ILE A 513 3.06 -10.38 -15.26
N ILE A 514 2.39 -10.57 -14.12
CA ILE A 514 2.93 -11.23 -12.94
C ILE A 514 2.46 -12.67 -12.93
N THR A 515 3.40 -13.60 -12.77
CA THR A 515 3.12 -15.03 -12.74
C THR A 515 3.62 -15.66 -11.45
N GLY A 516 2.78 -16.50 -10.87
CA GLY A 516 3.11 -17.37 -9.75
C GLY A 516 3.09 -18.83 -10.18
N ALA A 517 4.17 -19.57 -9.90
CA ALA A 517 4.23 -20.98 -10.22
C ALA A 517 3.19 -21.75 -9.39
N GLY A 518 2.40 -22.61 -10.05
CA GLY A 518 1.50 -23.54 -9.38
C GLY A 518 2.22 -24.66 -8.64
N SER A 519 1.58 -25.81 -8.42
CA SER A 519 2.17 -26.88 -7.60
C SER A 519 3.43 -27.45 -8.25
N GLY A 520 4.55 -27.40 -7.52
CA GLY A 520 5.87 -27.76 -8.04
C GLY A 520 7.01 -27.48 -7.06
N PRO A 521 8.27 -27.74 -7.45
CA PRO A 521 9.41 -27.71 -6.54
C PRO A 521 9.86 -26.29 -6.10
N ALA A 522 9.37 -25.22 -6.73
CA ALA A 522 9.79 -23.85 -6.40
C ALA A 522 8.61 -22.87 -6.46
N GLN A 523 8.49 -22.03 -5.42
CA GLN A 523 7.53 -20.93 -5.33
C GLN A 523 8.07 -19.68 -6.00
N HIS A 524 8.15 -19.77 -7.33
CA HIS A 524 8.82 -18.78 -8.13
C HIS A 524 7.81 -17.78 -8.68
N VAL A 525 8.09 -16.50 -8.46
CA VAL A 525 7.36 -15.38 -9.05
C VAL A 525 8.20 -14.80 -10.18
N LYS A 526 7.56 -14.53 -11.32
CA LYS A 526 8.18 -13.80 -12.43
C LYS A 526 7.28 -12.68 -12.90
N VAL A 527 7.90 -11.58 -13.31
CA VAL A 527 7.23 -10.42 -13.90
C VAL A 527 7.74 -10.27 -15.33
N PHE A 528 6.83 -10.12 -16.28
CA PHE A 528 7.12 -9.93 -17.71
C PHE A 528 6.56 -8.59 -18.17
N SER A 529 7.32 -7.82 -18.94
CA SER A 529 6.86 -6.51 -19.40
C SER A 529 5.69 -6.63 -20.35
N GLY A 530 4.65 -5.83 -20.13
CA GLY A 530 3.52 -5.73 -21.07
C GLY A 530 3.91 -5.17 -22.44
N SER A 531 4.98 -4.37 -22.49
CA SER A 531 5.44 -3.72 -23.71
C SER A 531 6.08 -4.68 -24.72
N ASP A 532 6.88 -5.65 -24.26
CA ASP A 532 7.70 -6.50 -25.13
C ASP A 532 7.84 -7.97 -24.68
N GLY A 533 7.25 -8.34 -23.53
CA GLY A 533 7.32 -9.68 -22.96
C GLY A 533 8.67 -10.03 -22.31
N SER A 534 9.60 -9.09 -22.19
CA SER A 534 10.89 -9.30 -21.53
C SER A 534 10.71 -9.54 -20.02
N THR A 535 11.62 -10.28 -19.40
CA THR A 535 11.55 -10.53 -17.95
C THR A 535 12.01 -9.29 -17.18
N VAL A 536 11.09 -8.70 -16.40
CA VAL A 536 11.34 -7.58 -15.48
C VAL A 536 11.93 -8.07 -14.18
N ALA A 537 11.38 -9.16 -13.62
CA ALA A 537 11.84 -9.72 -12.35
C ALA A 537 11.64 -11.24 -12.28
N SER A 538 12.45 -11.88 -11.44
CA SER A 538 12.43 -13.33 -11.22
C SER A 538 12.97 -13.63 -9.81
N PHE A 539 12.10 -14.06 -8.91
CA PHE A 539 12.47 -14.26 -7.50
C PHE A 539 11.66 -15.36 -6.82
N LEU A 540 12.18 -15.88 -5.71
CA LEU A 540 11.43 -16.78 -4.84
C LEU A 540 10.67 -15.97 -3.81
N ALA A 541 9.37 -16.22 -3.66
CA ALA A 541 8.52 -15.51 -2.69
C ALA A 541 8.85 -15.83 -1.20
N GLY A 542 9.90 -16.61 -0.92
CA GLY A 542 10.53 -16.82 0.39
C GLY A 542 9.67 -17.50 1.47
N GLY A 543 10.32 -18.10 2.48
CA GLY A 543 9.69 -18.45 3.77
C GLY A 543 8.54 -19.47 3.76
N LEU A 544 8.44 -20.34 2.75
CA LEU A 544 7.38 -21.33 2.60
C LEU A 544 7.97 -22.65 2.09
N ASN A 545 8.13 -23.64 2.99
CA ASN A 545 8.66 -24.97 2.67
C ASN A 545 7.62 -25.87 1.99
N THR A 546 6.89 -25.38 0.99
CA THR A 546 5.80 -26.16 0.37
C THR A 546 5.86 -26.16 -1.15
N SER A 547 5.57 -27.31 -1.74
CA SER A 547 5.49 -27.53 -3.19
C SER A 547 4.13 -27.16 -3.78
N SER A 548 3.41 -26.25 -3.13
CA SER A 548 1.96 -26.04 -3.35
C SER A 548 1.65 -24.80 -4.21
N GLY A 549 2.69 -24.15 -4.72
CA GLY A 549 2.60 -22.97 -5.56
C GLY A 549 2.38 -21.66 -4.80
N VAL A 550 2.42 -20.56 -5.54
CA VAL A 550 2.27 -19.19 -5.06
C VAL A 550 1.14 -18.50 -5.81
N ARG A 551 0.15 -17.98 -5.07
CA ARG A 551 -0.91 -17.12 -5.63
C ARG A 551 -0.36 -15.71 -5.68
N VAL A 552 -0.70 -14.98 -6.74
CA VAL A 552 -0.20 -13.62 -6.99
C VAL A 552 -1.35 -12.67 -7.22
N ALA A 553 -1.17 -11.45 -6.75
CA ALA A 553 -1.97 -10.26 -7.04
C ALA A 553 -1.01 -9.07 -7.16
N ALA A 554 -1.47 -7.96 -7.73
CA ALA A 554 -0.66 -6.76 -7.84
C ALA A 554 -1.55 -5.51 -7.86
N GLU A 555 -1.15 -4.50 -7.11
CA GLU A 555 -1.86 -3.22 -6.98
C GLU A 555 -0.87 -2.16 -6.49
N ASP A 556 -1.06 -0.90 -6.85
CA ASP A 556 -0.25 0.21 -6.32
C ASP A 556 -0.72 0.56 -4.91
N LEU A 557 -0.09 -0.03 -3.90
CA LEU A 557 -0.52 0.06 -2.51
C LEU A 557 0.10 1.26 -1.81
N ASP A 558 1.31 1.66 -2.20
CA ASP A 558 1.99 2.83 -1.62
C ASP A 558 1.84 4.12 -2.44
N GLY A 559 1.21 4.06 -3.62
CA GLY A 559 0.90 5.21 -4.47
C GLY A 559 2.13 5.78 -5.17
N ASP A 560 3.23 5.02 -5.27
CA ASP A 560 4.47 5.43 -5.94
C ASP A 560 4.39 5.32 -7.48
N GLY A 561 3.24 4.86 -8.01
CA GLY A 561 3.01 4.65 -9.43
C GLY A 561 3.61 3.34 -9.95
N LYS A 562 4.10 2.46 -9.07
CA LYS A 562 4.57 1.11 -9.40
C LYS A 562 3.88 0.11 -8.50
N ALA A 563 3.12 -0.79 -9.11
CA ALA A 563 2.37 -1.78 -8.38
C ALA A 563 3.26 -2.70 -7.53
N GLU A 564 2.85 -2.88 -6.28
CA GLU A 564 3.34 -3.92 -5.40
C GLU A 564 2.96 -5.30 -5.92
N VAL A 565 3.78 -6.30 -5.61
CA VAL A 565 3.42 -7.71 -5.84
C VAL A 565 3.02 -8.35 -4.52
N ILE A 566 1.76 -8.79 -4.46
CA ILE A 566 1.19 -9.49 -3.32
C ILE A 566 1.27 -10.99 -3.61
N THR A 567 1.73 -11.76 -2.63
CA THR A 567 1.83 -13.22 -2.73
C THR A 567 1.14 -13.92 -1.58
N ALA A 568 0.54 -15.06 -1.88
CA ALA A 568 -0.15 -15.90 -0.89
C ALA A 568 0.26 -17.37 -0.99
N THR A 569 0.35 -18.02 0.16
CA THR A 569 0.72 -19.44 0.24
C THR A 569 -0.35 -20.36 -0.35
N GLY A 570 0.11 -21.34 -1.14
CA GLY A 570 -0.68 -22.51 -1.54
C GLY A 570 -1.11 -23.42 -0.38
N PRO A 571 -1.84 -24.51 -0.65
CA PRO A 571 -2.18 -25.52 0.35
C PRO A 571 -0.95 -26.13 1.06
N SER A 572 -1.16 -26.83 2.17
CA SER A 572 -0.15 -27.45 3.02
C SER A 572 0.89 -26.50 3.65
N GLY A 573 0.72 -25.19 3.52
CA GLY A 573 1.55 -24.18 4.16
C GLY A 573 0.75 -23.22 5.03
N ASN A 574 1.46 -22.46 5.85
CA ASN A 574 0.85 -21.42 6.69
C ASN A 574 0.21 -20.35 5.80
N PRO A 575 -0.95 -19.78 6.18
CA PRO A 575 -1.74 -18.85 5.37
C PRO A 575 -1.15 -17.43 5.40
N ILE A 576 0.09 -17.33 4.91
CA ILE A 576 0.90 -16.11 4.91
C ILE A 576 0.65 -15.32 3.63
N VAL A 577 0.41 -14.03 3.81
CA VAL A 577 0.44 -13.02 2.76
C VAL A 577 1.74 -12.23 2.87
N ARG A 578 2.38 -11.95 1.74
CA ARG A 578 3.56 -11.07 1.66
C ARG A 578 3.36 -10.03 0.58
N VAL A 579 3.76 -8.80 0.88
CA VAL A 579 3.69 -7.67 -0.06
C VAL A 579 5.10 -7.21 -0.36
N PHE A 580 5.48 -7.25 -1.64
CA PHE A 580 6.80 -6.85 -2.13
C PHE A 580 6.70 -5.51 -2.86
N LYS A 581 7.62 -4.59 -2.55
CA LYS A 581 7.62 -3.22 -3.07
C LYS A 581 7.92 -3.16 -4.57
N GLY A 582 7.02 -2.56 -5.36
CA GLY A 582 7.14 -2.41 -6.81
C GLY A 582 8.46 -1.79 -7.24
N SER A 583 8.81 -0.64 -6.64
CA SER A 583 10.04 0.10 -6.94
C SER A 583 11.35 -0.67 -6.69
N THR A 584 11.33 -1.78 -5.94
CA THR A 584 12.53 -2.62 -5.70
C THR A 584 12.54 -3.93 -6.49
N ILE A 585 11.37 -4.42 -6.92
CA ILE A 585 11.23 -5.68 -7.66
C ILE A 585 12.04 -5.65 -8.96
N THR A 586 11.99 -4.52 -9.68
CA THR A 586 12.71 -4.30 -10.95
C THR A 586 14.23 -4.32 -10.81
N SER A 587 14.75 -4.11 -9.59
CA SER A 587 16.19 -4.18 -9.30
C SER A 587 16.70 -5.61 -9.06
N GLY A 588 15.81 -6.61 -9.07
CA GLY A 588 16.13 -8.01 -8.77
C GLY A 588 16.30 -8.30 -7.27
N ASN A 589 16.04 -7.33 -6.40
CA ASN A 589 16.06 -7.48 -4.95
C ASN A 589 14.71 -7.04 -4.35
N PRO A 590 13.67 -7.89 -4.41
CA PRO A 590 12.34 -7.54 -3.94
C PRO A 590 12.36 -7.27 -2.43
N GLN A 591 12.11 -6.02 -2.04
CA GLN A 591 11.96 -5.62 -0.65
C GLN A 591 10.57 -6.03 -0.15
N LEU A 592 10.53 -6.75 0.96
CA LEU A 592 9.28 -7.02 1.68
C LEU A 592 8.83 -5.73 2.37
N LEU A 593 7.64 -5.23 2.04
CA LEU A 593 6.98 -4.14 2.76
C LEU A 593 6.45 -4.66 4.09
N TYR A 594 5.58 -5.67 4.03
CA TYR A 594 5.03 -6.33 5.21
C TYR A 594 4.59 -7.76 4.89
N SER A 595 4.35 -8.54 5.95
CA SER A 595 3.80 -9.89 5.86
C SER A 595 2.95 -10.21 7.08
N PHE A 596 1.88 -10.96 6.89
CA PHE A 596 0.97 -11.34 7.97
C PHE A 596 0.29 -12.69 7.69
N SER A 597 -0.32 -13.28 8.72
CA SER A 597 -1.16 -14.47 8.59
C SER A 597 -2.62 -14.04 8.51
N SER A 598 -3.32 -14.40 7.43
CA SER A 598 -4.74 -14.02 7.24
C SER A 598 -5.72 -14.99 7.91
N PHE A 599 -5.26 -16.20 8.23
CA PHE A 599 -6.01 -17.23 8.95
C PHE A 599 -5.18 -17.77 10.14
N ASP A 600 -5.82 -18.56 11.00
CA ASP A 600 -5.10 -19.33 12.04
C ASP A 600 -3.99 -20.16 11.40
N ASN A 601 -2.82 -20.26 12.05
CA ASN A 601 -1.68 -21.00 11.54
C ASN A 601 -1.98 -22.50 11.30
N ASN A 602 -3.02 -23.06 11.92
CA ASN A 602 -3.49 -24.42 11.67
C ASN A 602 -4.29 -24.56 10.36
N TYR A 603 -4.73 -23.45 9.77
CA TYR A 603 -5.41 -23.43 8.48
C TYR A 603 -4.39 -23.58 7.35
N THR A 604 -4.34 -24.79 6.78
CA THR A 604 -3.34 -25.17 5.77
C THR A 604 -3.95 -25.50 4.42
N ASN A 605 -5.20 -25.12 4.15
CA ASN A 605 -5.83 -25.42 2.86
C ASN A 605 -5.48 -24.39 1.77
N GLY A 606 -4.57 -23.47 2.07
CA GLY A 606 -4.07 -22.43 1.19
C GLY A 606 -5.01 -21.23 1.11
N ILE A 607 -4.49 -20.11 0.65
CA ILE A 607 -5.23 -18.84 0.55
C ILE A 607 -5.08 -18.23 -0.85
N PHE A 608 -6.03 -17.38 -1.24
CA PHE A 608 -5.98 -16.57 -2.45
C PHE A 608 -5.88 -15.09 -2.09
N VAL A 609 -5.31 -14.30 -2.99
CA VAL A 609 -5.14 -12.85 -2.90
C VAL A 609 -5.69 -12.21 -4.16
N SER A 610 -6.24 -11.00 -4.04
CA SER A 610 -6.63 -10.12 -5.16
C SER A 610 -6.12 -8.72 -4.91
#